data_AF-A0A7R9ARV8-F1
#
_entry.id   AF-A0A7R9ARV8-F1
#
_cell.length_a   1.000
_cell.length_b   1.000
_cell.length_c   1.000
_cell.angle_alpha   90.00
_cell.angle_beta   90.00
_cell.angle_gamma   90.00
#
_symmetry.space_group_name_H-M   'P 1'
#
loop_
_entity.id
_entity.type
_entity.pdbx_description
1 polymer ?
#
loop_
_entity_poly.entity_id
_entity_poly.type
_entity_poly.pdbx_seq_one_letter_code
_entity_poly.pdbx_strand_id
1 'polypeptide(L)'
;MESVGSIDCYQCSAASDLGCSDELIQGGSTSCDHVFEARYCIKTTGFYAGGLGTKRFCSSLDLGNYCNYIQQPGDELEYRSCVFTCSTDGCNAATHYIPLSLLGALLLPALVCFLQ
;
A
#
# COMPACT_ATOMS: atom_id res chain seq x y z
N MET A 1 14.90 29.37 5.58
CA MET A 1 13.71 28.52 5.59
C MET A 1 14.07 27.24 4.87
N GLU A 2 14.25 26.12 5.57
CA GLU A 2 14.06 24.83 4.91
C GLU A 2 12.56 24.70 4.69
N SER A 3 12.16 24.53 3.43
CA SER A 3 10.83 24.01 3.14
C SER A 3 10.75 22.67 3.84
N VAL A 4 9.87 22.52 4.84
CA VAL A 4 9.47 21.18 5.28
C VAL A 4 8.66 20.64 4.10
N GLY A 5 9.37 20.04 3.13
CA GLY A 5 8.77 19.57 1.90
C GLY A 5 7.71 18.54 2.22
N SER A 6 6.51 18.69 1.65
CA SER A 6 5.58 17.58 1.67
C SER A 6 6.13 16.45 0.81
N ILE A 7 5.84 15.22 1.19
CA ILE A 7 6.26 14.04 0.44
C ILE A 7 5.51 13.96 -0.90
N ASP A 8 6.06 13.22 -1.86
CA ASP A 8 5.35 12.87 -3.09
C ASP A 8 4.70 11.49 -2.93
N CYS A 9 3.41 11.35 -3.28
CA CYS A 9 2.72 10.06 -3.22
C CYS A 9 2.04 9.73 -4.55
N TYR A 10 1.78 8.47 -4.81
CA TYR A 10 0.81 8.12 -5.84
C TYR A 10 -0.59 8.50 -5.37
N GLN A 11 -1.36 9.11 -6.27
CA GLN A 11 -2.69 9.65 -5.97
C GLN A 11 -3.66 9.25 -7.08
N CYS A 12 -4.46 8.20 -6.85
CA CYS A 12 -5.34 7.64 -7.88
C CYS A 12 -6.39 6.70 -7.28
N SER A 13 -7.37 6.28 -8.10
CA SER A 13 -8.36 5.25 -7.74
C SER A 13 -8.62 4.29 -8.90
N ALA A 14 -8.57 2.98 -8.62
CA ALA A 14 -8.92 1.91 -9.55
C ALA A 14 -10.39 1.95 -9.99
N ALA A 15 -11.25 2.62 -9.22
CA ALA A 15 -12.66 2.81 -9.58
C ALA A 15 -12.83 3.76 -10.78
N SER A 16 -11.88 4.67 -11.01
CA SER A 16 -11.91 5.65 -12.11
C SER A 16 -10.84 5.40 -13.18
N ASP A 17 -9.75 4.74 -12.81
CA ASP A 17 -8.60 4.50 -13.69
C ASP A 17 -8.04 3.10 -13.46
N LEU A 18 -8.16 2.23 -14.48
CA LEU A 18 -7.61 0.88 -14.44
C LEU A 18 -6.07 0.86 -14.31
N GLY A 19 -5.40 1.97 -14.67
CA GLY A 19 -3.99 2.20 -14.41
C GLY A 19 -3.64 2.42 -12.94
N CYS A 20 -4.59 2.33 -12.02
CA CYS A 20 -4.38 2.44 -10.57
C CYS A 20 -4.70 1.13 -9.82
N SER A 21 -4.65 -0.04 -10.47
CA SER A 21 -4.87 -1.31 -9.77
C SER A 21 -3.76 -1.61 -8.75
N ASP A 22 -3.87 -2.72 -8.01
CA ASP A 22 -2.78 -3.12 -7.11
C ASP A 22 -1.55 -3.54 -7.94
N GLU A 23 -1.76 -4.32 -9.00
CA GLU A 23 -0.75 -4.91 -9.88
C GLU A 23 -0.17 -3.93 -10.91
N LEU A 24 -0.97 -2.95 -11.33
CA LEU A 24 -0.61 -1.98 -12.35
C LEU A 24 -0.79 -0.57 -11.80
N ILE A 25 0.29 0.18 -11.83
CA ILE A 25 0.30 1.60 -11.53
C ILE A 25 0.91 2.38 -12.71
N GLN A 26 0.13 3.28 -13.29
CA GLN A 26 0.54 4.17 -14.36
C GLN A 26 0.72 5.60 -13.83
N GLY A 27 1.71 6.30 -14.39
CA GLY A 27 2.09 7.63 -13.92
C GLY A 27 3.18 7.60 -12.82
N GLY A 28 3.46 8.76 -12.27
CA GLY A 28 4.42 8.95 -11.18
C GLY A 28 3.75 9.46 -9.91
N SER A 29 4.51 9.48 -8.82
CA SER A 29 4.10 10.19 -7.60
C SER A 29 3.99 11.69 -7.86
N THR A 30 3.08 12.34 -7.14
CA THR A 30 2.82 13.77 -7.23
C THR A 30 2.81 14.40 -5.84
N SER A 31 3.12 15.70 -5.78
CA SER A 31 3.22 16.45 -4.53
C SER A 31 1.96 16.39 -3.68
N CYS A 32 2.19 16.19 -2.38
CA CYS A 32 1.17 16.24 -1.35
C CYS A 32 0.95 17.64 -0.75
N ASP A 33 1.45 18.72 -1.38
CA ASP A 33 1.40 20.08 -0.81
C ASP A 33 -0.04 20.59 -0.60
N HIS A 34 -1.00 19.99 -1.30
CA HIS A 34 -2.42 20.27 -1.16
C HIS A 34 -3.02 19.68 0.14
N VAL A 35 -2.28 18.84 0.87
CA VAL A 35 -2.65 18.28 2.18
C VAL A 35 -1.75 18.89 3.25
N PHE A 36 -2.37 19.59 4.21
CA PHE A 36 -1.65 20.20 5.33
C PHE A 36 -0.89 19.15 6.15
N GLU A 37 0.41 19.37 6.36
CA GLU A 37 1.30 18.45 7.10
C GLU A 37 1.28 17.01 6.57
N ALA A 38 1.20 16.83 5.25
CA ALA A 38 1.29 15.51 4.65
C ALA A 38 2.65 14.84 4.94
N ARG A 39 2.60 13.71 5.65
CA ARG A 39 3.77 12.93 6.09
C ARG A 39 3.66 11.45 5.73
N TYR A 40 2.53 11.03 5.18
CA TYR A 40 2.25 9.63 4.89
C TYR A 40 1.59 9.45 3.52
N CYS A 41 2.05 8.44 2.80
CA CYS A 41 1.35 7.92 1.64
C CYS A 41 0.49 6.73 2.08
N ILE A 42 -0.78 6.75 1.67
CA ILE A 42 -1.72 5.68 1.95
C ILE A 42 -1.97 4.89 0.66
N LYS A 43 -2.04 3.57 0.78
CA LYS A 43 -2.65 2.68 -0.21
C LYS A 43 -3.75 1.88 0.48
N THR A 44 -4.93 1.82 -0.11
CA THR A 44 -6.01 0.94 0.34
C THR A 44 -6.37 -0.01 -0.78
N THR A 45 -6.72 -1.25 -0.45
CA THR A 45 -7.22 -2.27 -1.39
C THR A 45 -8.52 -2.87 -0.85
N GLY A 46 -9.30 -3.51 -1.73
CA GLY A 46 -10.60 -4.09 -1.36
C GLY A 46 -11.70 -3.03 -1.29
N PHE A 47 -12.58 -3.12 -0.29
CA PHE A 47 -13.66 -2.16 -0.09
C PHE A 47 -13.21 -1.04 0.86
N TYR A 48 -13.04 0.16 0.32
CA TYR A 48 -12.63 1.32 1.13
C TYR A 48 -13.42 2.57 0.77
N ALA A 49 -13.99 3.22 1.79
CA ALA A 49 -14.73 4.48 1.68
C ALA A 49 -15.79 4.52 0.56
N GLY A 50 -16.50 3.41 0.32
CA GLY A 50 -17.61 3.33 -0.65
C GLY A 50 -17.22 2.89 -2.06
N GLY A 51 -15.99 2.40 -2.28
CA GLY A 51 -15.57 1.84 -3.56
C GLY A 51 -14.74 0.55 -3.41
N LEU A 52 -14.86 -0.34 -4.40
CA LEU A 52 -14.00 -1.51 -4.54
C LEU A 52 -12.76 -1.17 -5.37
N GLY A 53 -11.63 -1.74 -4.97
CA GLY A 53 -10.37 -1.66 -5.69
C GLY A 53 -9.30 -0.85 -4.95
N THR A 54 -8.20 -0.59 -5.65
CA THR A 54 -7.05 0.12 -5.06
C THR A 54 -7.28 1.62 -5.07
N LYS A 55 -6.96 2.31 -3.98
CA LYS A 55 -6.94 3.77 -3.89
C LYS A 55 -5.66 4.22 -3.21
N ARG A 56 -5.06 5.29 -3.72
CA ARG A 56 -3.79 5.85 -3.24
C ARG A 56 -3.97 7.35 -3.01
N PHE A 57 -3.46 7.86 -1.89
CA PHE A 57 -3.61 9.27 -1.52
C PHE A 57 -2.61 9.72 -0.45
N CYS A 58 -2.45 11.03 -0.28
CA CYS A 58 -1.64 11.67 0.74
C CYS A 58 -2.40 11.79 2.08
N SER A 59 -1.70 11.69 3.21
CA SER A 59 -2.26 11.84 4.54
C SER A 59 -1.28 12.54 5.50
N SER A 60 -1.82 13.35 6.41
CA SER A 60 -1.08 13.89 7.56
C SER A 60 -1.02 12.94 8.75
N LEU A 61 -1.86 11.90 8.72
CA LEU A 61 -2.02 10.89 9.77
C LEU A 61 -1.57 9.52 9.29
N ASP A 62 -0.98 8.76 10.22
CA ASP A 62 -0.75 7.33 10.03
C ASP A 62 -2.08 6.59 10.18
N LEU A 63 -2.53 5.90 9.13
CA LEU A 63 -3.78 5.13 9.14
C LEU A 63 -3.54 3.66 9.49
N GLY A 64 -2.31 3.28 9.80
CA GLY A 64 -1.90 1.94 10.16
C GLY A 64 -1.60 1.05 8.95
N ASN A 65 -1.33 -0.21 9.27
CA ASN A 65 -1.03 -1.27 8.32
C ASN A 65 -1.82 -2.53 8.73
N TYR A 66 -3.01 -2.72 8.18
CA TYR A 66 -3.90 -3.81 8.57
C TYR A 66 -4.82 -4.23 7.44
N CYS A 67 -5.40 -5.43 7.57
CA CYS A 67 -6.46 -5.92 6.70
C CYS A 67 -7.61 -6.44 7.54
N ASN A 68 -8.82 -6.04 7.20
CA ASN A 68 -10.05 -6.53 7.81
C ASN A 68 -10.94 -7.16 6.75
N TYR A 69 -11.80 -8.05 7.18
CA TYR A 69 -12.85 -8.60 6.36
C TYR A 69 -14.15 -7.85 6.66
N ILE A 70 -14.84 -7.43 5.60
CA ILE A 70 -16.03 -6.59 5.68
C ILE A 70 -17.13 -7.25 4.84
N GLN A 71 -18.29 -7.46 5.45
CA GLN A 71 -19.50 -7.89 4.74
C GLN A 71 -20.49 -6.73 4.76
N GLN A 72 -20.88 -6.24 3.59
CA GLN A 72 -21.93 -5.20 3.51
C GLN A 72 -23.30 -5.85 3.70
N PRO A 73 -24.28 -5.13 4.28
CA PRO A 73 -25.65 -5.61 4.34
C PRO A 73 -26.19 -5.91 2.93
N GLY A 74 -26.55 -7.17 2.68
CA GLY A 74 -27.07 -7.62 1.39
C GLY A 74 -26.08 -8.39 0.51
N ASP A 75 -24.78 -8.37 0.85
CA ASP A 75 -23.78 -9.16 0.13
C ASP A 75 -23.65 -10.55 0.74
N GLU A 76 -23.63 -11.57 -0.12
CA GLU A 76 -23.29 -12.94 0.28
C GLU A 76 -21.78 -13.12 0.51
N LEU A 77 -20.97 -12.24 -0.10
CA LEU A 77 -19.52 -12.29 -0.08
C LEU A 77 -18.95 -11.38 1.00
N GLU A 78 -17.81 -11.81 1.56
CA GLU A 78 -17.01 -11.02 2.47
C GLU A 78 -15.78 -10.47 1.74
N TYR A 79 -15.52 -9.17 1.88
CA TYR A 79 -14.44 -8.47 1.19
C TYR A 79 -13.27 -8.23 2.12
N ARG A 80 -12.08 -8.70 1.74
CA ARG A 80 -10.85 -8.33 2.42
C ARG A 80 -10.40 -6.94 2.00
N SER A 81 -10.38 -6.02 2.96
CA SER A 81 -10.01 -4.62 2.76
C SER A 81 -8.79 -4.28 3.58
N CYS A 82 -7.77 -3.71 2.93
CA CYS A 82 -6.49 -3.41 3.57
C CYS A 82 -6.15 -1.93 3.51
N VAL A 83 -5.42 -1.47 4.52
CA VAL A 83 -4.80 -0.14 4.61
C VAL A 83 -3.30 -0.34 4.76
N PHE A 84 -2.53 0.39 3.97
CA PHE A 84 -1.08 0.45 4.03
C PHE A 84 -0.64 1.89 4.18
N THR A 85 0.25 2.12 5.14
CA THR A 85 0.82 3.43 5.43
C THR A 85 2.34 3.36 5.36
N CYS A 86 2.93 4.33 4.67
CA CYS A 86 4.38 4.51 4.58
C CYS A 86 4.71 6.02 4.48
N SER A 87 5.97 6.40 4.70
CA SER A 87 6.37 7.80 4.95
C SER A 87 7.55 8.28 4.09
N THR A 88 7.77 7.68 2.92
CA THR A 88 8.80 8.10 1.96
C THR A 88 8.19 8.36 0.59
N ASP A 89 8.86 9.14 -0.25
CA ASP A 89 8.33 9.48 -1.57
C ASP A 89 7.98 8.23 -2.40
N GLY A 90 6.78 8.21 -2.98
CA GLY A 90 6.27 7.17 -3.85
C GLY A 90 6.08 5.79 -3.22
N CYS A 91 6.21 5.66 -1.89
CA CYS A 91 6.24 4.35 -1.23
C CYS A 91 4.93 3.54 -1.36
N ASN A 92 3.81 4.21 -1.65
CA ASN A 92 2.51 3.58 -1.85
C ASN A 92 2.30 3.00 -3.26
N ALA A 93 3.35 2.93 -4.10
CA ALA A 93 3.34 2.15 -5.34
C ALA A 93 3.30 0.64 -5.10
N ALA A 94 3.99 0.16 -4.06
CA ALA A 94 4.35 -1.24 -3.89
C ALA A 94 3.16 -2.20 -4.00
N THR A 95 3.20 -3.13 -4.95
CA THR A 95 2.54 -4.45 -4.83
C THR A 95 3.20 -5.17 -3.65
N HIS A 96 2.42 -5.79 -2.78
CA HIS A 96 2.92 -6.46 -1.56
C HIS A 96 4.23 -7.24 -1.79
N TYR A 97 5.32 -6.79 -1.15
CA TYR A 97 6.55 -7.58 -1.11
C TYR A 97 6.35 -8.76 -0.15
N ILE A 98 6.45 -9.98 -0.67
CA ILE A 98 6.59 -11.17 0.17
C ILE A 98 7.89 -10.99 0.97
N PRO A 99 7.88 -11.11 2.31
CA PRO A 99 9.08 -10.93 3.10
C PRO A 99 10.12 -11.98 2.73
N LEU A 100 11.33 -11.52 2.40
CA LEU A 100 12.49 -12.34 2.00
C LEU A 100 12.87 -13.40 3.06
N SER A 101 12.37 -13.28 4.29
CA SER A 101 12.58 -14.22 5.39
C SER A 101 12.14 -15.66 5.07
N LEU A 102 11.20 -15.87 4.13
CA LEU A 102 10.78 -17.21 3.71
C LEU A 102 11.78 -17.90 2.77
N LEU A 103 12.65 -17.17 2.05
CA LEU A 103 13.69 -17.78 1.22
C LEU A 103 14.93 -18.22 2.02
N GLY A 104 15.26 -17.53 3.11
CA GLY A 104 16.43 -17.84 3.93
C GLY A 104 16.33 -19.18 4.67
N ALA A 105 15.12 -19.64 5.00
CA ALA A 105 14.89 -20.89 5.72
C ALA A 105 15.18 -22.16 4.91
N LEU A 106 15.20 -22.08 3.57
CA LEU A 106 15.43 -23.22 2.67
C LEU A 106 16.92 -23.44 2.33
N LEU A 107 17.78 -22.43 2.51
CA LEU A 107 19.20 -22.51 2.14
C LEU A 107 20.11 -22.96 3.29
N LEU A 108 19.67 -22.79 4.55
CA LEU A 108 20.44 -23.17 5.74
C LEU A 108 20.65 -24.68 5.93
N PRO A 109 19.67 -25.60 5.70
CA PRO A 109 19.90 -27.03 5.95
C PRO A 109 20.83 -27.68 4.91
N ALA A 110 20.96 -27.10 3.71
CA ALA A 110 21.85 -27.65 2.68
C ALA A 110 23.34 -27.49 3.05
N LEU A 111 23.72 -26.38 3.69
CA LEU A 111 25.12 -26.14 4.07
C LEU A 111 25.60 -27.07 5.19
N VAL A 112 24.71 -27.44 6.11
CA VAL A 112 25.06 -28.30 7.26
C VAL A 112 25.35 -29.74 6.82
N CYS A 113 24.64 -30.25 5.80
CA CYS A 113 24.89 -31.60 5.27
C CYS A 113 26.23 -31.78 4.53
N PHE A 114 26.92 -30.70 4.12
CA PHE A 114 28.23 -30.81 3.47
C PHE A 114 29.41 -30.72 4.44
N LEU A 115 29.16 -30.50 5.74
CA LEU A 115 30.17 -30.27 6.78
C LEU A 115 30.22 -31.37 7.87
N GLN A 116 29.58 -32.53 7.64
CA GLN A 116 29.69 -33.72 8.49
C GLN A 116 30.17 -34.95 7.71
#